data_AF-A0A924MC14-F1
#
_entry.id   AF-A0A924MC14-F1
#
_cell.length_a   1.000
_cell.length_b   1.000
_cell.length_c   1.000
_cell.angle_alpha   90.00
_cell.angle_beta   90.00
_cell.angle_gamma   90.00
#
_symmetry.space_group_name_H-M   'P 1'
#
loop_
_entity.id
_entity.type
_entity.pdbx_description
1 polymer ?
#
loop_
_entity_poly.entity_id
_entity_poly.type
_entity_poly.pdbx_seq_one_letter_code
_entity_poly.pdbx_strand_id
1 'polypeptide(L)'
;MFVKVIPPFTTLGADPLIEDGNLTSTIGYQGYTENESVNGQLQYRIFYHTNNGNTQPILQKPIIISDGFDPGDTRKIQAKDYIEYKDGVDRSIEDITRYIDCNGASQSLIAILRQKGYDVIVVNYPTYTAVSGQKIDGGADYIECNAMNMITLIQMLKTRLDAIGSQEQMVVVGLPNIFQPINGL
;
A
#
# COMPACT_ATOMS: atom_id res chain seq x y z
N MET A 1 14.92 -18.25 4.13
CA MET A 1 15.52 -17.19 3.30
C MET A 1 15.21 -15.87 3.99
N PHE A 2 16.22 -15.14 4.48
CA PHE A 2 16.00 -13.91 5.25
C PHE A 2 15.83 -12.74 4.29
N VAL A 3 14.67 -12.08 4.31
CA VAL A 3 14.46 -10.82 3.59
C VAL A 3 15.29 -9.76 4.29
N LYS A 4 16.22 -9.14 3.57
CA LYS A 4 16.99 -8.00 4.06
C LYS A 4 16.06 -6.78 4.11
N VAL A 5 15.47 -6.53 5.27
CA VAL A 5 14.76 -5.28 5.54
C VAL A 5 15.82 -4.20 5.77
N ILE A 6 15.91 -3.22 4.87
CA ILE A 6 16.68 -2.01 5.11
C ILE A 6 15.75 -1.06 5.88
N PRO A 7 16.06 -0.66 7.12
CA PRO A 7 15.19 0.24 7.87
C PRO A 7 15.10 1.60 7.17
N PRO A 8 13.91 2.24 7.11
CA PRO A 8 13.76 3.54 6.50
C PRO A 8 14.49 4.62 7.30
N PHE A 9 15.03 5.62 6.59
CA PHE A 9 15.63 6.82 7.17
C PHE A 9 14.59 7.57 8.01
N THR A 10 14.83 7.72 9.31
CA THR A 10 14.05 8.63 10.16
C THR A 10 14.49 10.07 9.89
N THR A 11 13.68 10.83 9.16
CA THR A 11 13.79 12.30 9.11
C THR A 11 13.15 12.89 10.37
N LEU A 12 13.83 13.86 10.99
CA LEU A 12 13.36 14.57 12.17
C LEU A 12 12.00 15.24 11.85
N GLY A 13 10.92 14.85 12.52
CA GLY A 13 9.55 15.35 12.26
C GLY A 13 8.64 14.40 11.47
N ALA A 14 9.11 13.22 11.06
CA ALA A 14 8.26 12.16 10.53
C ALA A 14 7.44 11.48 11.66
N ASP A 15 6.16 11.18 11.40
CA ASP A 15 5.32 10.38 12.32
C ASP A 15 6.06 9.06 12.64
N PRO A 16 6.47 8.82 13.90
CA PRO A 16 7.24 7.63 14.28
C PRO A 16 6.42 6.34 14.16
N LEU A 17 5.12 6.47 13.94
CA LEU A 17 4.17 5.39 13.70
C LEU A 17 3.84 5.23 12.21
N ILE A 18 4.78 5.61 11.34
CA ILE A 18 4.73 5.33 9.90
C ILE A 18 5.98 4.56 9.46
N GLU A 19 5.78 3.50 8.69
CA GLU A 19 6.85 2.72 8.06
C GLU A 19 6.59 2.59 6.56
N ASP A 20 7.59 2.96 5.75
CA ASP A 20 7.59 2.79 4.30
C ASP A 20 8.33 1.51 3.90
N GLY A 21 7.84 0.83 2.87
CA GLY A 21 8.47 -0.36 2.33
C GLY A 21 8.26 -0.54 0.83
N ASN A 22 9.25 -1.16 0.20
CA ASN A 22 9.15 -1.71 -1.16
C ASN A 22 9.31 -3.22 -1.04
N LEU A 23 8.54 -3.96 -1.83
CA LEU A 23 8.58 -5.41 -1.84
C LEU A 23 8.63 -5.90 -3.27
N THR A 24 9.58 -6.80 -3.54
CA THR A 24 9.59 -7.62 -4.76
C THR A 24 9.09 -9.01 -4.38
N SER A 25 8.10 -9.53 -5.10
CA SER A 25 7.57 -10.86 -4.85
C SER A 25 8.68 -11.91 -4.92
N THR A 26 8.56 -12.92 -4.06
CA THR A 26 9.43 -14.11 -4.14
C THR A 26 8.80 -15.20 -5.02
N ILE A 27 7.54 -15.01 -5.41
CA ILE A 27 6.76 -15.90 -6.25
C ILE A 27 6.58 -15.19 -7.60
N GLY A 28 7.24 -15.70 -8.62
CA GLY A 28 7.08 -15.20 -9.99
C GLY A 28 5.78 -15.68 -10.61
N TYR A 29 5.23 -14.88 -11.52
CA TYR A 29 4.19 -15.29 -12.44
C TYR A 29 4.65 -15.05 -13.87
N GLN A 30 4.24 -15.90 -14.82
CA GLN A 30 4.52 -15.70 -16.23
C GLN A 30 3.22 -15.31 -16.92
N GLY A 31 3.16 -14.08 -17.44
CA GLY A 31 2.03 -13.62 -18.22
C GLY A 31 1.74 -14.49 -19.43
N TYR A 32 0.49 -14.49 -19.88
CA TYR A 32 0.03 -15.33 -21.00
C TYR A 32 0.76 -15.03 -22.32
N THR A 33 1.31 -13.82 -22.46
CA THR A 33 2.09 -13.37 -23.63
C THR A 33 3.57 -13.17 -23.33
N GLU A 34 4.03 -13.55 -22.14
CA GLU A 34 5.41 -13.36 -21.69
C GLU A 34 6.22 -14.65 -21.87
N ASN A 35 7.51 -14.50 -22.15
CA ASN A 35 8.40 -15.65 -22.39
C ASN A 35 9.11 -16.14 -21.12
N GLU A 36 8.99 -15.40 -20.03
CA GLU A 36 9.63 -15.70 -18.75
C GLU A 36 8.75 -15.24 -17.59
N SER A 37 9.00 -15.81 -16.42
CA SER A 37 8.33 -15.38 -15.21
C SER A 37 8.93 -14.09 -14.66
N VAL A 38 8.07 -13.17 -14.25
CA VAL A 38 8.43 -11.92 -13.60
C VAL A 38 8.04 -11.96 -12.12
N ASN A 39 8.93 -11.44 -11.29
CA ASN A 39 8.63 -11.17 -9.89
C ASN A 39 8.13 -9.73 -9.78
N GLY A 40 6.83 -9.59 -9.47
CA GLY A 40 6.20 -8.29 -9.37
C GLY A 40 6.75 -7.43 -8.23
N GLN A 41 6.45 -6.14 -8.26
CA GLN A 41 6.81 -5.19 -7.20
C GLN A 41 5.57 -4.49 -6.65
N LEU A 42 5.54 -4.27 -5.34
CA LEU A 42 4.59 -3.39 -4.69
C LEU A 42 5.31 -2.42 -3.74
N GLN A 43 4.65 -1.31 -3.48
CA GLN A 43 4.99 -0.35 -2.44
C GLN A 43 3.95 -0.44 -1.34
N TYR A 44 4.37 -0.31 -0.10
CA TYR A 44 3.45 -0.24 1.02
C TYR A 44 3.87 0.81 2.04
N ARG A 45 2.88 1.35 2.75
CA ARG A 45 3.08 2.17 3.94
C ARG A 45 2.22 1.63 5.06
N ILE A 46 2.83 1.36 6.21
CA ILE A 46 2.15 0.96 7.44
C ILE A 46 1.95 2.22 8.28
N PHE A 47 0.70 2.49 8.63
CA PHE A 47 0.32 3.48 9.63
C PHE A 47 -0.09 2.73 10.89
N TYR A 48 0.78 2.70 11.89
CA TYR A 48 0.50 1.99 13.13
C TYR A 48 -0.63 2.66 13.92
N HIS A 49 -1.36 1.84 14.68
CA HIS A 49 -2.44 2.30 15.53
C HIS A 49 -1.99 3.39 16.51
N THR A 50 -2.92 4.26 16.90
CA THR A 50 -2.68 5.39 17.80
C THR A 50 -3.57 5.37 19.04
N ASN A 51 -4.44 4.38 19.17
CA ASN A 51 -5.27 4.21 20.36
C ASN A 51 -4.42 3.96 21.61
N ASN A 52 -4.99 4.25 22.78
CA ASN A 52 -4.34 4.01 24.08
C ASN A 52 -2.95 4.65 24.24
N GLY A 53 -2.65 5.71 23.48
CA GLY A 53 -1.36 6.40 23.55
C GLY A 53 -0.19 5.58 23.00
N ASN A 54 -0.42 4.72 22.00
CA ASN A 54 0.65 3.95 21.37
C ASN A 54 1.77 4.88 20.86
N THR A 55 3.01 4.46 21.09
CA THR A 55 4.23 5.16 20.65
C THR A 55 5.20 4.22 19.94
N GLN A 56 4.83 2.94 19.76
CA GLN A 56 5.72 1.92 19.22
C GLN A 56 5.20 1.41 17.87
N PRO A 57 6.07 1.31 16.84
CA PRO A 57 5.71 0.79 15.52
C PRO A 57 5.69 -0.75 15.52
N ILE A 58 4.88 -1.34 16.40
CA ILE A 58 4.70 -2.79 16.52
C ILE A 58 3.39 -3.17 15.84
N LEU A 59 3.49 -3.98 14.78
CA LEU A 59 2.35 -4.50 14.04
C LEU A 59 1.56 -5.48 14.91
N GLN A 60 0.27 -5.24 15.10
CA GLN A 60 -0.63 -6.06 15.92
C GLN A 60 -1.93 -6.42 15.20
N LYS A 61 -2.65 -5.42 14.65
CA LYS A 61 -4.01 -5.60 14.11
C LYS A 61 -4.13 -5.03 12.68
N PRO A 62 -3.55 -5.73 11.68
CA PRO A 62 -3.44 -5.22 10.33
C PRO A 62 -4.77 -5.16 9.55
N ILE A 63 -5.00 -4.03 8.88
CA ILE A 63 -5.95 -3.87 7.77
C ILE A 63 -5.17 -3.41 6.54
N ILE A 64 -5.23 -4.19 5.47
CA ILE A 64 -4.61 -3.87 4.19
C ILE A 64 -5.64 -3.14 3.30
N ILE A 65 -5.28 -1.97 2.79
CA ILE A 65 -6.01 -1.21 1.77
C ILE A 65 -5.18 -1.26 0.49
N SER A 66 -5.70 -1.91 -0.54
CA SER A 66 -5.01 -2.09 -1.82
C SER A 66 -5.57 -1.16 -2.89
N ASP A 67 -4.68 -0.46 -3.63
CA ASP A 67 -5.00 0.57 -4.64
C ASP A 67 -5.64 0.06 -5.96
N GLY A 68 -6.20 -1.15 -5.95
CA GLY A 68 -6.96 -1.68 -7.09
C GLY A 68 -6.17 -1.77 -8.40
N PHE A 69 -6.92 -1.79 -9.52
CA PHE A 69 -6.38 -1.77 -10.88
C PHE A 69 -6.31 -0.31 -11.35
N ASP A 70 -5.12 0.26 -11.47
CA ASP A 70 -4.95 1.63 -11.96
C ASP A 70 -3.83 1.79 -13.00
N PRO A 71 -4.15 1.59 -14.29
CA PRO A 71 -3.19 1.74 -15.38
C PRO A 71 -2.69 3.17 -15.56
N GLY A 72 -1.38 3.31 -15.77
CA GLY A 72 -0.71 4.60 -15.96
C GLY A 72 -0.67 5.44 -14.69
N ASP A 73 -0.98 4.85 -13.54
CA ASP A 73 -1.11 5.58 -12.30
C ASP A 73 0.24 6.13 -11.83
N THR A 74 0.20 7.39 -11.44
CA THR A 74 1.32 8.10 -10.83
C THR A 74 1.05 8.48 -9.39
N ARG A 75 -0.13 8.11 -8.86
CA ARG A 75 -0.57 8.42 -7.51
C ARG A 75 0.44 7.91 -6.49
N LYS A 76 0.55 8.69 -5.42
CA LYS A 76 1.36 8.35 -4.25
C LYS A 76 0.44 8.07 -3.08
N ILE A 77 1.00 7.46 -2.03
CA ILE A 77 0.22 7.07 -0.86
C ILE A 77 -0.35 8.31 -0.14
N GLN A 78 0.47 9.35 0.04
CA GLN A 78 0.04 10.62 0.64
C GLN A 78 0.44 11.81 -0.24
N ALA A 79 -0.29 12.93 -0.11
CA ALA A 79 0.01 14.17 -0.82
C ALA A 79 1.47 14.65 -0.63
N LYS A 80 2.05 14.45 0.56
CA LYS A 80 3.45 14.80 0.86
C LYS A 80 4.50 14.02 0.07
N ASP A 81 4.12 12.90 -0.56
CA ASP A 81 5.04 12.06 -1.34
C ASP A 81 5.23 12.59 -2.77
N TYR A 82 4.47 13.60 -3.17
CA TYR A 82 4.61 14.31 -4.45
C TYR A 82 5.67 15.40 -4.32
N ILE A 83 6.44 15.63 -5.40
CA ILE A 83 7.35 16.78 -5.49
C ILE A 83 6.54 18.08 -5.50
N GLU A 84 5.44 18.10 -6.26
CA GLU A 84 4.48 19.19 -6.33
C GLU A 84 3.07 18.59 -6.32
N TYR A 85 2.39 18.68 -5.19
CA TYR A 85 0.98 18.27 -5.08
C TYR A 85 0.06 19.44 -5.46
N LYS A 86 -0.82 19.23 -6.43
CA LYS A 86 -1.80 20.23 -6.91
C LYS A 86 -3.18 19.87 -6.40
N ASP A 87 -3.66 20.60 -5.40
CA ASP A 87 -5.00 20.42 -4.86
C ASP A 87 -6.07 20.58 -5.97
N GLY A 88 -7.06 19.68 -5.97
CA GLY A 88 -8.09 19.59 -7.00
C GLY A 88 -7.67 18.96 -8.34
N VAL A 89 -6.38 18.65 -8.52
CA VAL A 89 -5.85 17.95 -9.72
C VAL A 89 -5.29 16.60 -9.34
N ASP A 90 -4.38 16.56 -8.37
CA ASP A 90 -3.82 15.34 -7.84
C ASP A 90 -4.75 14.76 -6.77
N ARG A 91 -4.72 13.43 -6.63
CA ARG A 91 -5.38 12.72 -5.53
C ARG A 91 -4.50 11.58 -5.07
N SER A 92 -4.00 11.65 -3.83
CA SER A 92 -3.27 10.54 -3.24
C SER A 92 -4.20 9.39 -2.86
N ILE A 93 -3.64 8.22 -2.55
CA ILE A 93 -4.42 7.09 -2.03
C ILE A 93 -5.08 7.45 -0.69
N GLU A 94 -4.42 8.24 0.14
CA GLU A 94 -5.04 8.79 1.36
C GLU A 94 -6.28 9.63 1.04
N ASP A 95 -6.25 10.44 -0.02
CA ASP A 95 -7.39 11.32 -0.39
C ASP A 95 -8.60 10.53 -0.87
N ILE A 96 -8.40 9.47 -1.65
CA ILE A 96 -9.50 8.62 -2.15
C ILE A 96 -10.04 7.66 -1.08
N THR A 97 -9.29 7.45 0.01
CA THR A 97 -9.80 6.68 1.17
C THR A 97 -10.63 7.55 2.12
N ARG A 98 -10.82 8.84 1.82
CA ARG A 98 -11.71 9.70 2.61
C ARG A 98 -13.17 9.44 2.27
N TYR A 99 -14.04 9.61 3.25
CA TYR A 99 -15.48 9.52 3.06
C TYR A 99 -16.20 10.70 3.73
N ILE A 100 -17.41 11.00 3.27
CA ILE A 100 -18.28 12.00 3.89
C ILE A 100 -19.18 11.30 4.91
N ASP A 101 -19.14 11.75 6.17
CA ASP A 101 -20.02 11.22 7.20
C ASP A 101 -21.46 11.74 7.10
N CYS A 102 -22.34 11.28 7.99
CA CYS A 102 -23.75 11.71 8.00
C CYS A 102 -23.96 13.19 8.30
N ASN A 103 -22.94 13.89 8.80
CA ASN A 103 -22.97 15.33 9.09
C ASN A 103 -22.36 16.16 7.96
N GLY A 104 -21.96 15.52 6.85
CA GLY A 104 -21.33 16.20 5.72
C GLY A 104 -19.83 16.48 5.91
N ALA A 105 -19.19 15.94 6.95
CA ALA A 105 -17.77 16.19 7.20
C ALA A 105 -16.88 15.14 6.51
N SER A 106 -15.76 15.61 5.94
CA SER A 106 -14.75 14.73 5.33
C SER A 106 -13.89 14.03 6.38
N GLN A 107 -13.99 12.72 6.44
CA GLN A 107 -13.28 11.86 7.38
C GLN A 107 -12.14 11.09 6.70
N SER A 108 -10.99 10.99 7.35
CA SER A 108 -9.91 10.10 6.92
C SER A 108 -10.15 8.69 7.47
N LEU A 109 -10.39 7.72 6.58
CA LEU A 109 -10.55 6.32 6.98
C LEU A 109 -9.30 5.80 7.68
N ILE A 110 -8.11 6.14 7.17
CA ILE A 110 -6.81 5.76 7.76
C ILE A 110 -6.73 6.26 9.21
N ALA A 111 -6.99 7.55 9.45
CA ALA A 111 -6.92 8.13 10.79
C ALA A 111 -7.92 7.48 11.76
N ILE A 112 -9.15 7.23 11.30
CA ILE A 112 -10.20 6.60 12.11
C ILE A 112 -9.85 5.16 12.47
N LEU A 113 -9.33 4.38 11.51
CA LEU A 113 -8.92 3.00 11.76
C LEU A 113 -7.74 2.93 12.76
N ARG A 114 -6.75 3.83 12.63
CA ARG A 114 -5.64 3.94 13.59
C ARG A 114 -6.14 4.24 15.01
N GLN A 115 -7.09 5.16 15.15
CA GLN A 115 -7.71 5.50 16.44
C GLN A 115 -8.58 4.37 17.00
N LYS A 116 -9.07 3.47 16.15
CA LYS A 116 -9.79 2.25 16.57
C LYS A 116 -8.87 1.08 16.93
N GLY A 117 -7.55 1.25 16.80
CA GLY A 117 -6.58 0.21 17.16
C GLY A 117 -6.11 -0.65 16.00
N TYR A 118 -6.36 -0.26 14.76
CA TYR A 118 -5.87 -0.99 13.59
C TYR A 118 -4.56 -0.40 13.08
N ASP A 119 -3.67 -1.28 12.63
CA ASP A 119 -2.51 -0.90 11.83
C ASP A 119 -2.95 -0.90 10.36
N VAL A 120 -2.95 0.26 9.72
CA VAL A 120 -3.45 0.41 8.35
C VAL A 120 -2.28 0.27 7.38
N ILE A 121 -2.32 -0.70 6.49
CA ILE A 121 -1.29 -0.94 5.47
C ILE A 121 -1.88 -0.50 4.13
N VAL A 122 -1.37 0.59 3.57
CA VAL A 122 -1.76 1.03 2.22
C VAL A 122 -0.78 0.42 1.22
N VAL A 123 -1.30 -0.23 0.17
CA VAL A 123 -0.52 -0.89 -0.88
C VAL A 123 -0.75 -0.20 -2.21
N ASN A 124 0.35 0.17 -2.87
CA ASN A 124 0.40 0.74 -4.21
C ASN A 124 1.19 -0.19 -5.15
N TYR A 125 0.80 -0.24 -6.42
CA TYR A 125 1.49 -1.03 -7.46
C TYR A 125 2.20 -0.08 -8.43
N PRO A 126 3.49 0.24 -8.21
CA PRO A 126 4.18 1.22 -9.02
C PRO A 126 4.46 0.70 -10.44
N THR A 127 4.76 1.61 -11.36
CA THR A 127 5.53 1.26 -12.55
C THR A 127 6.99 0.99 -12.16
N TYR A 128 7.57 -0.10 -12.65
CA TYR A 128 8.96 -0.48 -12.39
C TYR A 128 9.61 -1.11 -13.63
N THR A 129 10.93 -1.32 -13.55
CA THR A 129 11.69 -2.07 -14.57
C THR A 129 12.07 -3.42 -14.00
N ALA A 130 11.62 -4.49 -14.64
CA ALA A 130 11.97 -5.85 -14.28
C ALA A 130 13.48 -6.11 -14.49
N VAL A 131 13.99 -7.19 -13.90
CA VAL A 131 15.40 -7.59 -14.05
C VAL A 131 15.78 -7.82 -15.52
N SER A 132 14.84 -8.26 -16.34
CA SER A 132 15.01 -8.44 -17.79
C SER A 132 15.06 -7.13 -18.59
N GLY A 133 14.81 -5.98 -17.95
CA GLY A 133 14.74 -4.67 -18.60
C GLY A 133 13.36 -4.28 -19.12
N GLN A 134 12.36 -5.17 -19.03
CA GLN A 134 10.96 -4.86 -19.37
C GLN A 134 10.43 -3.78 -18.42
N LYS A 135 9.84 -2.71 -18.98
CA LYS A 135 9.07 -1.75 -18.20
C LYS A 135 7.67 -2.33 -17.95
N ILE A 136 7.28 -2.39 -16.68
CA ILE A 136 6.01 -2.96 -16.25
C ILE A 136 5.23 -1.89 -15.50
N ASP A 137 3.97 -1.73 -15.87
CA ASP A 137 3.00 -0.92 -15.17
C ASP A 137 2.28 -1.79 -14.15
N GLY A 138 2.69 -1.75 -12.87
CA GLY A 138 2.14 -2.62 -11.83
C GLY A 138 0.63 -2.44 -11.61
N GLY A 139 0.10 -1.24 -11.84
CA GLY A 139 -1.34 -0.96 -11.75
C GLY A 139 -2.15 -1.61 -12.88
N ALA A 140 -1.50 -1.98 -13.98
CA ALA A 140 -2.09 -2.64 -15.16
C ALA A 140 -1.55 -4.05 -15.44
N ASP A 141 -0.69 -4.58 -14.55
CA ASP A 141 -0.08 -5.89 -14.72
C ASP A 141 -1.12 -7.02 -14.58
N TYR A 142 -0.74 -8.24 -14.92
CA TYR A 142 -1.58 -9.41 -14.73
C TYR A 142 -2.08 -9.50 -13.29
N ILE A 143 -3.37 -9.79 -13.10
CA ILE A 143 -3.96 -9.85 -11.75
C ILE A 143 -3.28 -10.92 -10.90
N GLU A 144 -2.77 -11.96 -11.52
CA GLU A 144 -1.98 -13.02 -10.89
C GLU A 144 -0.63 -12.49 -10.38
N CYS A 145 0.07 -11.62 -11.14
CA CYS A 145 1.29 -10.94 -10.65
C CYS A 145 0.99 -10.14 -9.38
N ASN A 146 -0.07 -9.32 -9.41
CA ASN A 146 -0.48 -8.52 -8.26
C ASN A 146 -0.92 -9.39 -7.06
N ALA A 147 -1.57 -10.53 -7.33
CA ALA A 147 -1.88 -11.51 -6.30
C ALA A 147 -0.61 -12.12 -5.67
N MET A 148 0.44 -12.43 -6.44
CA MET A 148 1.71 -12.94 -5.91
C MET A 148 2.44 -11.89 -5.04
N ASN A 149 2.38 -10.62 -5.44
CA ASN A 149 2.88 -9.51 -4.62
C ASN A 149 2.14 -9.45 -3.28
N MET A 150 0.81 -9.52 -3.31
CA MET A 150 -0.03 -9.52 -2.11
C MET A 150 0.22 -10.73 -1.21
N ILE A 151 0.40 -11.94 -1.78
CA ILE A 151 0.77 -13.14 -1.01
C ILE A 151 2.10 -12.93 -0.29
N THR A 152 3.11 -12.40 -0.98
CA THR A 152 4.42 -12.14 -0.38
C THR A 152 4.33 -11.11 0.75
N LEU A 153 3.53 -10.05 0.58
CA LEU A 153 3.25 -9.08 1.64
C LEU A 153 2.55 -9.72 2.85
N ILE A 154 1.49 -10.50 2.62
CA ILE A 154 0.75 -11.21 3.68
C ILE A 154 1.68 -12.16 4.45
N GLN A 155 2.56 -12.89 3.78
CA GLN A 155 3.54 -13.77 4.42
C GLN A 155 4.55 -12.99 5.29
N MET A 156 5.03 -11.85 4.80
CA MET A 156 5.91 -10.96 5.57
C MET A 156 5.20 -10.41 6.81
N LEU A 157 3.98 -9.89 6.68
CA LEU A 157 3.18 -9.37 7.81
C LEU A 157 2.85 -10.48 8.82
N LYS A 158 2.49 -11.67 8.33
CA LYS A 158 2.24 -12.84 9.19
C LYS A 158 3.46 -13.21 10.01
N THR A 159 4.65 -13.22 9.40
CA THR A 159 5.90 -13.50 10.11
C THR A 159 6.12 -12.52 11.26
N ARG A 160 5.78 -11.24 11.06
CA ARG A 160 5.89 -10.21 12.11
C ARG A 160 4.88 -10.41 13.24
N LEU A 161 3.64 -10.78 12.91
CA LEU A 161 2.61 -11.10 13.89
C LEU A 161 2.98 -12.34 14.72
N ASP A 162 3.44 -13.39 14.05
CA ASP A 162 3.84 -14.65 14.70
C ASP A 162 5.03 -14.40 15.66
N ALA A 163 5.96 -13.51 15.31
CA ALA A 163 7.12 -13.15 16.15
C ALA A 163 6.74 -12.50 17.49
N ILE A 164 5.58 -11.85 17.57
CA ILE A 164 5.05 -11.27 18.82
C ILE A 164 3.97 -12.14 19.47
N GLY A 165 3.69 -13.32 18.90
CA GLY A 165 2.62 -14.21 19.37
C GLY A 165 1.21 -13.68 19.15
N SER A 166 1.00 -12.77 18.19
CA SER A 166 -0.32 -12.23 17.88
C SER A 166 -1.22 -13.30 17.24
N GLN A 167 -2.49 -13.32 17.64
CA GLN A 167 -3.54 -14.17 17.05
C GLN A 167 -4.53 -13.37 16.20
N GLU A 168 -4.26 -12.08 15.99
CA GLU A 168 -5.11 -11.20 15.18
C GLU A 168 -5.15 -11.66 13.73
N GLN A 169 -6.31 -11.49 13.10
CA GLN A 169 -6.50 -11.79 11.68
C GLN A 169 -6.23 -10.56 10.83
N MET A 170 -5.64 -10.78 9.65
CA MET A 170 -5.50 -9.75 8.63
C MET A 170 -6.84 -9.54 7.92
N VAL A 171 -7.23 -8.27 7.75
CA VAL A 171 -8.35 -7.86 6.89
C VAL A 171 -7.79 -7.24 5.62
N VAL A 172 -8.37 -7.56 4.47
CA VAL A 172 -7.98 -6.98 3.17
C VAL A 172 -9.18 -6.27 2.56
N VAL A 173 -8.96 -5.02 2.14
CA VAL A 173 -9.93 -4.16 1.48
C VAL A 173 -9.34 -3.70 0.14
N GLY A 174 -10.04 -3.99 -0.96
CA GLY A 174 -9.71 -3.44 -2.27
C GLY A 174 -10.43 -2.12 -2.48
N LEU A 175 -9.73 -1.10 -2.97
CA LEU A 175 -10.37 0.12 -3.41
C LEU A 175 -11.01 -0.10 -4.79
N PRO A 176 -12.26 0.37 -4.99
CA PRO A 176 -12.86 0.36 -6.31
C PRO A 176 -12.17 1.39 -7.20
N ASN A 177 -12.06 1.09 -8.49
CA ASN A 177 -11.55 2.05 -9.48
C ASN A 177 -12.45 3.29 -9.47
N ILE A 178 -11.88 4.42 -9.06
CA ILE A 178 -12.51 5.72 -9.31
C ILE A 178 -12.01 6.13 -10.68
N PHE A 179 -12.78 5.82 -11.72
CA PHE A 179 -12.51 6.36 -13.06
C PHE A 179 -12.29 7.88 -12.92
N GLN A 180 -11.07 8.33 -13.24
CA GLN A 180 -10.82 9.76 -13.43
C GLN A 180 -11.88 10.26 -14.43
N PRO A 181 -12.61 11.35 -14.13
CA PRO A 181 -13.57 11.86 -15.09
C PRO A 181 -12.85 12.10 -16.40
N ILE A 182 -13.40 11.54 -17.48
CA ILE A 182 -12.91 11.74 -18.84
C ILE A 182 -13.22 13.21 -19.17
N ASN A 183 -12.32 14.12 -18.80
CA ASN A 183 -12.42 15.51 -19.22
C ASN A 183 -11.98 15.58 -20.68
N GLY A 184 -12.91 15.32 -21.60
CA GLY A 184 -12.67 15.46 -23.03
C GLY A 184 -13.55 14.61 -23.94
N LEU A 185 -14.86 14.93 -23.98
CA LEU A 185 -15.70 14.82 -25.17
C LEU A 185 -16.63 16.04 -25.22
#